data_AF-A0A8I6YRR2-F1
#
_entry.id   AF-A0A8I6YRR2-F1
#
_cell.length_a   1.000
_cell.length_b   1.000
_cell.length_c   1.000
_cell.angle_alpha   90.00
_cell.angle_beta   90.00
_cell.angle_gamma   90.00
#
_symmetry.space_group_name_H-M   'P 1'
#
loop_
_entity.id
_entity.type
_entity.pdbx_description
1 polymer ?
#
loop_
_entity_poly.entity_id
_entity_poly.type
_entity_poly.pdbx_seq_one_letter_code
_entity_poly.pdbx_strand_id
1 'polypeptide(L)'
;MEAAAFRAMPHFIYTDTVPELDQELEAVATMAQHLLAAADRYGLDMLKLICEIKLSGGITVDTAATTLALAEQLNCSQLKAKCVDFILSTPAVLDAVLATEGYKHLAASCPLVLADLLKSAHGRKS
;
A
#
# COMPACT_ATOMS: atom_id res chain seq x y z
N MET A 1 -9.44 -3.85 12.59
CA MET A 1 -9.93 -2.49 12.28
C MET A 1 -9.82 -1.67 13.55
N GLU A 2 -9.04 -0.59 13.51
CA GLU A 2 -8.78 0.27 14.66
C GLU A 2 -9.95 1.23 14.92
N ALA A 3 -10.20 1.59 16.18
CA ALA A 3 -11.35 2.43 16.55
C ALA A 3 -11.32 3.83 15.91
N ALA A 4 -10.12 4.36 15.65
CA ALA A 4 -9.95 5.63 14.95
C ALA A 4 -10.32 5.52 13.45
N ALA A 5 -9.86 4.48 12.74
CA ALA A 5 -10.25 4.24 11.35
C ALA A 5 -11.77 4.08 11.19
N PHE A 6 -12.42 3.40 12.13
CA PHE A 6 -13.88 3.26 12.12
C PHE A 6 -14.62 4.59 12.34
N ARG A 7 -14.05 5.52 13.12
CA ARG A 7 -14.64 6.86 13.32
C ARG A 7 -14.41 7.79 12.13
N ALA A 8 -13.27 7.66 11.46
CA ALA A 8 -12.95 8.44 10.27
C ALA A 8 -13.87 8.11 9.07
N MET A 9 -14.34 6.86 8.96
CA MET A 9 -15.27 6.43 7.91
C MET A 9 -16.61 7.21 7.85
N PRO A 10 -17.44 7.26 8.91
CA PRO A 10 -18.67 8.04 8.88
C PRO A 10 -18.39 9.52 8.71
N HIS A 11 -17.28 10.04 9.26
CA HIS A 11 -16.88 11.43 9.03
C HIS A 11 -16.72 11.68 7.51
N PHE A 12 -15.92 10.87 6.83
CA PHE A 12 -15.74 10.95 5.38
C PHE A 12 -17.06 10.87 4.60
N ILE A 13 -17.97 9.96 4.97
CA ILE A 13 -19.28 9.83 4.27
C ILE A 13 -20.10 11.13 4.35
N TYR A 14 -19.98 11.89 5.45
CA TYR A 14 -20.76 13.11 5.64
C TYR A 14 -20.03 14.39 5.23
N THR A 15 -18.69 14.40 5.23
CA THR A 15 -17.90 15.62 5.02
C THR A 15 -16.93 15.55 3.84
N ASP A 16 -16.75 14.37 3.24
CA ASP A 16 -15.76 14.07 2.19
C ASP A 16 -14.31 14.39 2.60
N THR A 17 -14.04 14.44 3.91
CA THR A 17 -12.72 14.77 4.49
C THR A 17 -12.22 13.69 5.45
N VAL A 18 -10.90 13.51 5.53
CA VAL A 18 -10.25 12.60 6.48
C VAL A 18 -9.07 13.29 7.16
N PRO A 19 -9.31 14.12 8.19
CA PRO A 19 -8.25 14.88 8.87
C PRO A 19 -7.20 13.97 9.55
N GLU A 20 -7.54 12.71 9.84
CA GLU A 20 -6.62 11.72 10.39
C GLU A 20 -5.49 11.33 9.41
N LEU A 21 -5.67 11.57 8.10
CA LEU A 21 -4.64 11.33 7.08
C LEU A 21 -3.68 12.52 6.87
N ASP A 22 -3.89 13.62 7.60
CA ASP A 22 -3.03 14.82 7.57
C ASP A 22 -2.11 14.93 8.81
N GLN A 23 -2.06 13.89 9.65
CA GLN A 23 -1.22 13.81 10.85
C GLN A 23 0.18 13.21 10.57
N GLU A 24 0.97 12.91 11.61
CA GLU A 24 2.36 12.43 11.50
C GLU A 24 2.53 11.14 10.67
N LEU A 25 3.61 11.09 9.88
CA LEU A 25 3.81 10.16 8.76
C LEU A 25 3.71 8.66 9.11
N GLU A 26 4.22 8.22 10.26
CA GLU A 26 4.16 6.80 10.64
C GLU A 26 2.78 6.36 11.13
N ALA A 27 2.12 7.18 11.94
CA ALA A 27 0.75 6.91 12.39
C ALA A 27 -0.25 7.00 11.21
N VAL A 28 0.04 7.86 10.22
CA VAL A 28 -0.75 7.95 8.99
C VAL A 28 -0.64 6.69 8.14
N ALA A 29 0.52 6.04 8.08
CA ALA A 29 0.67 4.81 7.29
C ALA A 29 -0.21 3.67 7.85
N THR A 30 -0.18 3.43 9.16
CA THR A 30 -1.02 2.41 9.80
C THR A 30 -2.50 2.76 9.72
N MET A 31 -2.85 4.03 9.92
CA MET A 31 -4.21 4.53 9.77
C MET A 31 -4.73 4.36 8.34
N ALA A 32 -3.92 4.72 7.34
CA ALA A 32 -4.26 4.60 5.93
C ALA A 32 -4.44 3.14 5.51
N GLN A 33 -3.65 2.21 6.04
CA GLN A 33 -3.85 0.76 5.81
C GLN A 33 -5.20 0.27 6.38
N HIS A 34 -5.54 0.69 7.61
CA HIS A 34 -6.81 0.33 8.23
C HIS A 34 -8.01 0.96 7.52
N LEU A 35 -7.89 2.22 7.09
CA LEU A 35 -8.91 2.90 6.29
C LEU A 35 -9.05 2.29 4.90
N LEU A 36 -7.96 1.92 4.23
CA LEU A 36 -7.98 1.28 2.92
C LEU A 36 -8.73 -0.06 2.98
N ALA A 37 -8.46 -0.89 3.99
CA ALA A 37 -9.17 -2.14 4.20
C ALA A 37 -10.67 -1.93 4.49
N ALA A 38 -11.01 -0.83 5.16
CA ALA A 38 -12.39 -0.47 5.40
C ALA A 38 -13.07 0.06 4.12
N ALA A 39 -12.41 0.96 3.40
CA ALA A 39 -12.90 1.52 2.16
C ALA A 39 -13.19 0.43 1.12
N ASP A 40 -12.31 -0.56 1.00
CA ASP A 40 -12.52 -1.73 0.14
C ASP A 40 -13.73 -2.56 0.58
N ARG A 41 -13.85 -2.84 1.88
CA ARG A 41 -14.99 -3.61 2.43
C ARG A 41 -16.34 -2.91 2.26
N TYR A 42 -16.36 -1.58 2.31
CA TYR A 42 -17.59 -0.77 2.25
C TYR A 42 -17.83 -0.13 0.88
N GLY A 43 -16.98 -0.39 -0.12
CA GLY A 43 -17.13 0.14 -1.48
C GLY A 43 -16.97 1.67 -1.58
N LEU A 44 -16.11 2.25 -0.73
CA LEU A 44 -15.85 3.69 -0.72
C LEU A 44 -14.68 4.04 -1.65
N ASP A 45 -14.93 4.09 -2.95
CA ASP A 45 -13.88 4.25 -3.97
C ASP A 45 -13.07 5.54 -3.82
N MET A 46 -13.70 6.65 -3.44
CA MET A 46 -13.00 7.92 -3.19
C MET A 46 -12.06 7.83 -1.98
N LEU A 47 -12.52 7.22 -0.88
CA LEU A 47 -11.68 7.01 0.31
C LEU A 47 -10.51 6.07 -0.01
N LYS A 48 -10.78 5.02 -0.79
CA LYS A 48 -9.78 4.08 -1.27
C LYS A 48 -8.68 4.81 -2.05
N LEU A 49 -9.06 5.67 -2.99
CA LEU A 49 -8.11 6.48 -3.78
C LEU A 49 -7.26 7.41 -2.90
N ILE A 50 -7.86 8.10 -1.93
CA ILE A 50 -7.14 9.00 -1.01
C ILE A 50 -6.10 8.20 -0.21
N CYS A 51 -6.49 7.04 0.33
CA CYS A 51 -5.57 6.16 1.05
C CYS A 51 -4.42 5.64 0.16
N GLU A 52 -4.71 5.29 -1.10
CA GLU A 52 -3.67 4.88 -2.06
C GLU A 52 -2.66 5.99 -2.33
N ILE A 53 -3.12 7.23 -2.53
CA ILE A 53 -2.24 8.39 -2.75
C ILE A 53 -1.33 8.61 -1.53
N LYS A 54 -1.91 8.61 -0.32
CA LYS A 54 -1.16 8.80 0.93
C LYS A 54 -0.13 7.71 1.16
N LEU A 55 -0.52 6.44 0.98
CA LEU A 55 0.39 5.30 1.13
C LEU A 55 1.50 5.32 0.08
N SER A 56 1.21 5.73 -1.16
CA SER A 56 2.22 5.82 -2.21
C SER A 56 3.29 6.87 -1.95
N GLY A 57 2.97 7.94 -1.22
CA GLY A 57 3.92 8.99 -0.82
C GLY A 57 4.82 8.63 0.36
N GLY A 58 4.45 7.60 1.14
CA GLY A 58 5.16 7.16 2.33
C GLY A 58 5.96 5.86 2.16
N ILE A 59 6.13 5.36 0.93
CA ILE A 59 6.83 4.08 0.69
C ILE A 59 8.31 4.21 1.04
N THR A 60 8.75 3.38 1.97
CA THR A 60 10.15 3.17 2.34
C THR A 60 10.58 1.75 1.99
N VAL A 61 11.89 1.47 2.03
CA VAL A 61 12.42 0.13 1.74
C VAL A 61 11.79 -0.94 2.65
N ASP A 62 11.63 -0.65 3.94
CA ASP A 62 11.05 -1.57 4.91
C ASP A 62 9.54 -1.78 4.73
N THR A 63 8.83 -0.76 4.24
CA THR A 63 7.37 -0.76 4.09
C THR A 63 6.89 -1.09 2.68
N ALA A 64 7.78 -1.11 1.69
CA ALA A 64 7.43 -1.37 0.29
C ALA A 64 6.83 -2.76 0.10
N ALA A 65 7.44 -3.79 0.70
CA ALA A 65 6.96 -5.16 0.56
C ALA A 65 5.62 -5.40 1.28
N THR A 66 5.42 -4.81 2.46
CA THR A 66 4.15 -4.93 3.21
C THR A 66 3.03 -4.14 2.54
N THR A 67 3.31 -2.94 2.05
CA THR A 67 2.35 -2.12 1.29
C THR A 67 1.95 -2.79 -0.02
N LEU A 68 2.91 -3.43 -0.72
CA LEU A 68 2.62 -4.20 -1.92
C LEU A 68 1.72 -5.41 -1.63
N ALA A 69 1.94 -6.13 -0.53
CA ALA A 69 1.08 -7.23 -0.10
C ALA A 69 -0.36 -6.75 0.16
N LEU A 70 -0.50 -5.61 0.84
CA LEU A 70 -1.80 -5.00 1.10
C LEU A 70 -2.50 -4.55 -0.18
N ALA A 71 -1.76 -3.95 -1.11
CA ALA A 71 -2.31 -3.52 -2.40
C ALA A 71 -2.88 -4.70 -3.19
N GLU A 72 -2.22 -5.86 -3.16
CA GLU A 72 -2.74 -7.08 -3.79
C GLU A 72 -4.01 -7.57 -3.10
N GLN A 73 -4.01 -7.66 -1.76
CA GLN A 73 -5.16 -8.15 -0.99
C GLN A 73 -6.42 -7.29 -1.19
N LEU A 74 -6.24 -5.99 -1.36
CA LEU A 74 -7.32 -5.01 -1.50
C LEU A 74 -7.59 -4.65 -2.98
N ASN A 75 -7.00 -5.38 -3.93
CA ASN A 75 -7.13 -5.12 -5.38
C ASN A 75 -6.88 -3.65 -5.77
N CYS A 76 -5.92 -2.99 -5.12
CA CYS A 76 -5.52 -1.61 -5.38
C CYS A 76 -4.48 -1.56 -6.50
N SER A 77 -4.93 -1.48 -7.75
CA SER A 77 -4.05 -1.55 -8.92
C SER A 77 -3.05 -0.39 -9.03
N GLN A 78 -3.43 0.83 -8.63
CA GLN A 78 -2.53 1.99 -8.71
C GLN A 78 -1.45 1.93 -7.64
N LEU A 79 -1.83 1.62 -6.39
CA LEU A 79 -0.86 1.40 -5.31
C LEU A 79 0.11 0.25 -5.62
N LYS A 80 -0.38 -0.86 -6.20
CA LYS A 80 0.47 -1.98 -6.66
C LYS A 80 1.50 -1.50 -7.68
N ALA A 81 1.07 -0.76 -8.71
CA ALA A 81 1.98 -0.25 -9.73
C ALA A 81 3.05 0.68 -9.14
N LYS A 82 2.66 1.60 -8.25
CA LYS A 82 3.61 2.51 -7.58
C LYS A 82 4.62 1.77 -6.70
N CYS A 83 4.19 0.74 -5.97
CA CYS A 83 5.09 -0.08 -5.16
C CYS A 83 6.09 -0.85 -6.04
N VAL A 84 5.61 -1.46 -7.13
CA VAL A 84 6.48 -2.16 -8.09
C VAL A 84 7.47 -1.19 -8.74
N ASP A 85 7.01 -0.01 -9.14
CA ASP A 85 7.86 1.02 -9.71
C ASP A 85 8.97 1.44 -8.73
N PHE A 86 8.64 1.63 -7.45
CA PHE A 86 9.61 1.97 -6.40
C PHE A 86 10.62 0.84 -6.16
N ILE A 87 10.16 -0.40 -6.00
CA ILE A 87 11.03 -1.58 -5.78
C ILE A 87 11.99 -1.76 -6.96
N LEU A 88 11.51 -1.54 -8.19
CA LEU A 88 12.31 -1.68 -9.40
C LEU A 88 13.03 -0.38 -9.81
N SER A 89 12.94 0.70 -9.03
CA SER A 89 13.54 1.99 -9.39
C SER A 89 15.06 1.94 -9.42
N THR A 90 15.68 1.24 -8.46
CA THR A 90 17.12 1.01 -8.46
C THR A 90 17.45 -0.42 -8.01
N PRO A 91 18.55 -1.01 -8.52
CA PRO A 91 19.00 -2.33 -8.07
C PRO A 91 19.28 -2.38 -6.56
N ALA A 92 19.79 -1.28 -5.99
CA ALA A 92 20.07 -1.19 -4.56
C ALA A 92 18.80 -1.24 -3.70
N VAL A 93 17.70 -0.59 -4.14
CA VAL A 93 16.40 -0.68 -3.45
C VAL A 93 15.84 -2.09 -3.57
N LEU A 94 15.95 -2.72 -4.74
CA LEU A 94 15.52 -4.10 -4.91
C LEU A 94 16.26 -5.04 -3.95
N ASP A 95 17.59 -4.98 -3.90
CA ASP A 95 18.39 -5.82 -3.00
C ASP A 95 18.08 -5.54 -1.53
N ALA A 96 17.88 -4.27 -1.16
CA ALA A 96 17.51 -3.90 0.19
C ALA A 96 16.12 -4.43 0.57
N VAL A 97 15.11 -4.31 -0.32
CA VAL A 97 13.76 -4.86 -0.11
C VAL A 97 13.82 -6.38 0.01
N LEU A 98 14.58 -7.07 -0.84
CA LEU A 98 14.76 -8.53 -0.78
C LEU A 98 15.36 -9.00 0.55
N ALA A 99 16.19 -8.17 1.20
CA ALA A 99 16.78 -8.44 2.51
C ALA A 99 15.82 -8.17 3.69
N THR A 100 14.70 -7.48 3.47
CA THR A 100 13.72 -7.18 4.54
C THR A 100 12.89 -8.41 4.91
N GLU A 101 12.48 -8.49 6.18
CA GLU A 101 11.47 -9.45 6.63
C GLU A 101 10.11 -9.23 5.93
N GLY A 102 9.83 -7.99 5.52
CA GLY A 102 8.62 -7.66 4.75
C GLY A 102 8.52 -8.44 3.44
N TYR A 103 9.64 -8.67 2.75
CA TYR A 103 9.66 -9.48 1.53
C TYR A 103 9.39 -10.97 1.80
N LYS A 104 9.91 -11.52 2.89
CA LYS A 104 9.62 -12.91 3.30
C LYS A 104 8.13 -13.08 3.60
N HIS A 105 7.52 -12.11 4.28
CA HIS A 105 6.08 -12.09 4.53
C HIS A 105 5.26 -11.97 3.25
N LEU A 106 5.69 -11.12 2.30
CA LEU A 106 5.06 -11.02 0.98
C LEU A 106 5.11 -12.36 0.24
N ALA A 107 6.27 -13.03 0.23
CA ALA A 107 6.45 -14.32 -0.43
C ALA A 107 5.54 -15.42 0.14
N ALA A 108 5.34 -15.42 1.45
CA ALA A 108 4.44 -16.37 2.13
C ALA A 108 2.95 -16.05 1.89
N SER A 109 2.60 -14.76 1.83
CA SER A 109 1.20 -14.32 1.76
C SER A 109 0.64 -14.31 0.33
N CYS A 110 1.45 -13.89 -0.65
CA CYS A 110 1.00 -13.62 -2.02
C CYS A 110 2.07 -14.02 -3.06
N PRO A 111 2.27 -15.32 -3.34
CA PRO A 111 3.31 -15.77 -4.28
C PRO A 111 3.08 -15.30 -5.73
N LEU A 112 1.84 -14.99 -6.12
CA LEU A 112 1.52 -14.47 -7.45
C LEU A 112 2.14 -13.09 -7.70
N VAL A 113 2.23 -12.25 -6.67
CA VAL A 113 2.82 -10.91 -6.75
C VAL A 113 4.30 -11.00 -7.10
N LEU A 114 5.01 -12.02 -6.61
CA LEU A 114 6.41 -12.25 -6.96
C LEU A 114 6.57 -12.59 -8.44
N ALA A 115 5.69 -13.43 -8.99
CA ALA A 115 5.70 -13.75 -10.41
C ALA A 115 5.46 -12.49 -11.26
N ASP A 116 4.54 -11.62 -10.84
CA ASP A 116 4.28 -10.33 -11.51
C ASP A 116 5.46 -9.35 -11.39
N LEU A 117 6.11 -9.29 -10.22
CA LEU A 117 7.32 -8.49 -10.00
C LEU A 117 8.45 -8.95 -10.93
N LEU A 118 8.67 -10.26 -11.03
CA LEU A 118 9.69 -10.85 -11.90
C LEU A 118 9.41 -10.62 -13.38
N LYS A 119 8.14 -10.71 -13.81
CA LYS A 119 7.72 -10.34 -15.17
C LYS A 119 7.96 -8.85 -15.44
N SER A 120 7.60 -7.99 -14.50
CA SER A 120 7.78 -6.53 -14.62
C SER A 120 9.26 -6.13 -14.66
N ALA A 121 10.10 -6.82 -13.88
CA ALA A 121 11.55 -6.64 -13.90
C ALA A 121 12.18 -7.08 -15.24
N HIS A 122 11.68 -8.16 -15.85
CA HIS A 122 12.12 -8.60 -17.18
C HIS A 122 11.60 -7.71 -18.32
N GLY A 123 10.38 -7.18 -18.20
CA GLY A 123 9.76 -6.31 -19.21
C GLY A 123 10.46 -4.96 -19.39
N ARG A 124 11.13 -4.43 -18.36
CA ARG A 124 11.89 -3.16 -18.45
C ARG A 124 13.22 -3.25 -19.22
N LYS A 125 13.71 -4.45 -19.56
CA LYS A 125 14.98 -4.66 -20.26
C LYS A 125 14.84 -4.79 -21.80
N SER A 126 13.64 -4.62 -22.36
CA SER A 126 13.39 -4.66 -23.81
C SER A 126 13.14 -3.28 -24.40
#